data_AF-A0A2S9V923-F1
#
_entry.id   AF-A0A2S9V923-F1
#
_cell.length_a   1.000
_cell.length_b   1.000
_cell.length_c   1.000
_cell.angle_alpha   90.00
_cell.angle_beta   90.00
_cell.angle_gamma   90.00
#
_symmetry.space_group_name_H-M   'P 1'
#
loop_
_entity.id
_entity.type
_entity.pdbx_description
1 polymer ?
#
loop_
_entity_poly.entity_id
_entity_poly.type
_entity_poly.pdbx_seq_one_letter_code
_entity_poly.pdbx_strand_id
1 'polypeptide(L)'
;MKVVPASSDKSVEKLKVPPHSIEAEQAVLGSMLIDPESWDKVSELVTDAEFYNRSHQIVFKAILDLLAQSQPVDLITVSELLENNDQLEDAGGFAYLGELARNTPSSANVTAYAKIIRERAITRELIGVANEIAEVGYNPEGRDSADILDMAESKVFEIAERRTGASEGPQSIESVLGKTIDRLEALIKDNREVTGVTTGFSDLDKKTSGMQPSDLIIVAARPSMGKTTFAMNLAENAMLAEDKPVLVFSLEMPSEQIMMRMLASLSRVDQTKIRTAQLDDEDWARISNTMAMLKEKDNIYVDDSSGLTPMDVRSRARKLARERGGLSMIMVDYLQLMRVPSLSDNRTLEIAEISRSLKALAKELNIPVIALSQLNRSLEQRADKRPVNSDLRESGSIEQDADLIMFIYRDEVYHENSEDKGVAEIIIGKQRNGPIGTCRLTFQGQFSRFDNYAGPAVPDEY
;
A
#
# COMPACT_ATOMS: atom_id res chain seq x y z
N MET A 1 -33.22 49.73 51.36
CA MET A 1 -32.28 49.44 50.26
C MET A 1 -32.56 48.00 49.83
N LYS A 2 -33.29 47.82 48.71
CA LYS A 2 -33.76 46.49 48.28
C LYS A 2 -32.62 45.75 47.58
N VAL A 3 -32.31 44.56 48.09
CA VAL A 3 -31.44 43.57 47.45
C VAL A 3 -32.18 43.02 46.23
N VAL A 4 -31.54 43.09 45.06
CA VAL A 4 -31.96 42.42 43.82
C VAL A 4 -30.84 41.44 43.46
N PRO A 5 -31.14 40.20 43.02
CA PRO A 5 -30.20 39.10 42.98
C PRO A 5 -29.28 39.18 41.76
N ALA A 6 -28.06 38.66 41.89
CA ALA A 6 -27.16 38.38 40.78
C ALA A 6 -27.85 37.42 39.80
N SER A 7 -28.17 37.93 38.62
CA SER A 7 -28.75 37.14 37.54
C SER A 7 -27.68 36.20 36.96
N SER A 8 -27.84 34.91 37.27
CA SER A 8 -27.45 33.73 36.48
C SER A 8 -26.21 33.83 35.58
N ASP A 9 -25.17 33.10 35.98
CA ASP A 9 -24.08 32.55 35.17
C ASP A 9 -24.60 31.88 33.87
N LYS A 10 -24.90 32.66 32.83
CA LYS A 10 -25.19 32.15 31.47
C LYS A 10 -24.00 32.29 30.52
N SER A 11 -22.81 32.53 31.06
CA SER A 11 -21.58 32.66 30.31
C SER A 11 -20.41 32.09 31.10
N VAL A 12 -20.59 30.90 31.68
CA VAL A 12 -19.44 30.03 31.92
C VAL A 12 -18.91 29.71 30.52
N GLU A 13 -17.69 30.14 30.26
CA GLU A 13 -16.94 29.88 29.03
C GLU A 13 -17.25 28.48 28.49
N LYS A 14 -17.45 28.35 27.18
CA LYS A 14 -17.47 27.05 26.50
C LYS A 14 -16.15 26.34 26.80
N LEU A 15 -16.09 25.60 27.89
CA LEU A 15 -15.06 24.61 28.15
C LEU A 15 -14.96 23.79 26.87
N LYS A 16 -13.77 23.69 26.30
CA LYS A 16 -13.50 22.84 25.14
C LYS A 16 -13.61 21.39 25.60
N VAL A 17 -14.84 20.91 25.77
CA VAL A 17 -15.10 19.52 26.13
C VAL A 17 -14.82 18.66 24.91
N PRO A 18 -14.04 17.57 25.05
CA PRO A 18 -13.82 16.65 23.94
C PRO A 18 -15.15 16.14 23.36
N PRO A 19 -15.25 15.90 22.04
CA PRO A 19 -16.46 15.37 21.43
C PRO A 19 -16.88 14.03 22.05
N HIS A 20 -18.16 13.94 22.42
CA HIS A 20 -18.77 12.75 23.03
C HIS A 20 -20.29 12.78 22.81
N SER A 21 -20.97 11.66 23.05
CA SER A 21 -22.44 11.60 23.11
C SER A 21 -22.84 10.57 24.17
N ILE A 22 -23.25 11.06 25.33
CA ILE A 22 -23.66 10.22 26.46
C ILE A 22 -24.92 9.44 26.06
N GLU A 23 -25.83 10.07 25.32
CA GLU A 23 -27.09 9.46 24.89
C GLU A 23 -26.85 8.25 23.97
N ALA A 24 -25.88 8.35 23.04
CA ALA A 24 -25.50 7.24 22.18
C ALA A 24 -24.84 6.10 22.98
N GLU A 25 -23.96 6.43 23.92
CA GLU A 25 -23.33 5.45 24.82
C GLU A 25 -24.37 4.71 25.67
N GLN A 26 -25.31 5.43 26.26
CA GLN A 26 -26.40 4.85 27.05
C GLN A 26 -27.28 3.94 26.21
N ALA A 27 -27.62 4.35 24.98
CA ALA A 27 -28.43 3.56 24.06
C ALA A 27 -27.72 2.26 23.62
N VAL A 28 -26.40 2.28 23.41
CA VAL A 28 -25.64 1.06 23.06
C VAL A 28 -25.59 0.10 24.24
N LEU A 29 -25.20 0.59 25.43
CA LEU A 29 -25.12 -0.25 26.63
C LEU A 29 -26.48 -0.85 27.00
N GLY A 30 -27.53 -0.02 27.02
CA GLY A 30 -28.85 -0.52 27.33
C GLY A 30 -29.41 -1.45 26.24
N SER A 31 -29.05 -1.28 24.96
CA SER A 31 -29.39 -2.26 23.92
C SER A 31 -28.75 -3.62 24.20
N MET A 32 -27.48 -3.63 24.62
CA MET A 32 -26.77 -4.88 24.95
C MET A 32 -27.28 -5.55 26.23
N LEU A 33 -27.82 -4.77 27.18
CA LEU A 33 -28.47 -5.31 28.40
C LEU A 33 -29.86 -5.90 28.15
N ILE A 34 -30.57 -5.45 27.10
CA ILE A 34 -31.92 -5.92 26.74
C ILE A 34 -31.85 -7.08 25.74
N ASP A 35 -30.94 -6.97 24.78
CA ASP A 35 -30.84 -7.83 23.61
C ASP A 35 -29.36 -8.25 23.39
N PRO A 36 -28.95 -9.41 23.94
CA PRO A 36 -27.58 -9.89 23.83
C PRO A 36 -27.09 -10.12 22.39
N GLU A 37 -28.00 -10.37 21.43
CA GLU A 37 -27.65 -10.54 20.00
C GLU A 37 -27.14 -9.23 19.38
N SER A 38 -27.37 -8.08 20.03
CA SER A 38 -26.81 -6.80 19.60
C SER A 38 -25.28 -6.75 19.68
N TRP A 39 -24.65 -7.64 20.47
CA TRP A 39 -23.19 -7.71 20.60
C TRP A 39 -22.47 -7.89 19.26
N ASP A 40 -22.92 -8.83 18.43
CA ASP A 40 -22.27 -9.16 17.17
C ASP A 40 -22.14 -7.93 16.27
N LYS A 41 -23.15 -7.05 16.29
CA LYS A 41 -23.18 -5.80 15.51
C LYS A 41 -22.35 -4.67 16.11
N VAL A 42 -22.17 -4.65 17.44
CA VAL A 42 -21.46 -3.58 18.15
C VAL A 42 -19.97 -3.87 18.24
N SER A 43 -19.60 -5.14 18.41
CA SER A 43 -18.20 -5.60 18.54
C SER A 43 -17.32 -5.21 17.36
N GLU A 44 -17.89 -5.14 16.15
CA GLU A 44 -17.18 -4.70 14.93
C GLU A 44 -16.90 -3.19 14.91
N LEU A 45 -17.62 -2.40 15.71
CA LEU A 45 -17.65 -0.95 15.59
C LEU A 45 -17.03 -0.20 16.78
N VAL A 46 -17.15 -0.73 17.99
CA VAL A 46 -16.82 -0.01 19.22
C VAL A 46 -16.08 -0.91 20.21
N THR A 47 -14.99 -0.39 20.78
CA THR A 47 -14.24 -0.99 21.88
C THR A 47 -14.51 -0.29 23.22
N ASP A 48 -14.11 -0.89 24.34
CA ASP A 48 -14.29 -0.34 25.68
C ASP A 48 -13.65 1.05 25.83
N ALA A 49 -12.45 1.26 25.27
CA ALA A 49 -11.72 2.52 25.33
C ALA A 49 -12.40 3.70 24.59
N GLU A 50 -13.37 3.41 23.71
CA GLU A 50 -14.05 4.43 22.89
C GLU A 50 -15.17 5.16 23.63
N PHE A 51 -15.67 4.61 24.73
CA PHE A 51 -16.64 5.30 25.58
C PHE A 51 -15.96 6.49 26.29
N TYR A 52 -16.65 7.63 26.32
CA TYR A 52 -16.16 8.83 27.01
C TYR A 52 -16.27 8.68 28.54
N ASN A 53 -17.40 8.14 29.01
CA ASN A 53 -17.65 8.02 30.43
C ASN A 53 -16.97 6.76 30.99
N ARG A 54 -16.16 6.92 32.04
CA ARG A 54 -15.50 5.79 32.73
C ARG A 54 -16.50 4.74 33.23
N SER A 55 -17.66 5.16 33.74
CA SER A 55 -18.69 4.21 34.18
C SER A 55 -19.19 3.36 33.00
N HIS A 56 -19.33 3.94 31.81
CA HIS A 56 -19.71 3.20 30.60
C HIS A 56 -18.64 2.23 30.12
N GLN A 57 -17.36 2.61 30.22
CA GLN A 57 -16.23 1.72 29.92
C GLN A 57 -16.26 0.47 30.82
N ILE A 58 -16.50 0.67 32.13
CA ILE A 58 -16.60 -0.41 33.11
C ILE A 58 -17.77 -1.34 32.79
N VAL A 59 -18.95 -0.78 32.50
CA VAL A 59 -20.14 -1.59 32.15
C VAL A 59 -19.91 -2.36 30.85
N PHE A 60 -19.38 -1.73 29.81
CA PHE A 60 -19.07 -2.40 28.55
C PHE A 60 -18.09 -3.56 28.78
N LYS A 61 -17.02 -3.33 29.54
CA LYS A 61 -16.03 -4.36 29.87
C LYS A 61 -16.65 -5.54 30.64
N ALA A 62 -17.52 -5.27 31.62
CA ALA A 62 -18.22 -6.33 32.33
C ALA A 62 -19.11 -7.18 31.40
N ILE A 63 -19.76 -6.54 30.43
CA ILE A 63 -20.51 -7.25 29.38
C ILE A 63 -19.58 -8.14 28.55
N LEU A 64 -18.42 -7.64 28.14
CA LEU A 64 -17.42 -8.44 27.41
C LEU A 64 -16.95 -9.66 28.21
N ASP A 65 -16.68 -9.48 29.51
CA ASP A 65 -16.19 -10.53 30.39
C ASP A 65 -17.23 -11.65 30.56
N LEU A 66 -18.52 -11.31 30.64
CA LEU A 66 -19.62 -12.29 30.65
C LEU A 66 -19.75 -13.04 29.32
N LEU A 67 -19.68 -12.32 28.19
CA LEU A 67 -19.76 -12.92 26.86
C LEU A 67 -18.58 -13.88 26.61
N ALA A 68 -17.37 -13.51 27.03
CA ALA A 68 -16.19 -14.36 26.94
C ALA A 68 -16.34 -15.66 27.75
N GLN A 69 -17.08 -15.61 28.85
CA GLN A 69 -17.41 -16.78 29.68
C GLN A 69 -18.66 -17.54 29.21
N SER A 70 -19.25 -17.14 28.06
CA SER A 70 -20.51 -17.67 27.55
C SER A 70 -21.66 -17.61 28.56
N GLN A 71 -21.65 -16.58 29.42
CA GLN A 71 -22.72 -16.32 30.38
C GLN A 71 -23.76 -15.38 29.78
N PRO A 72 -25.05 -15.53 30.14
CA PRO A 72 -26.09 -14.63 29.68
C PRO A 72 -25.84 -13.20 30.20
N VAL A 73 -25.98 -12.23 29.31
CA VAL A 73 -25.85 -10.80 29.63
C VAL A 73 -27.24 -10.23 29.87
N ASP A 74 -27.49 -9.78 31.09
CA ASP A 74 -28.65 -8.99 31.44
C ASP A 74 -28.30 -8.03 32.60
N LEU A 75 -29.27 -7.21 33.01
CA LEU A 75 -29.10 -6.27 34.12
C LEU A 75 -28.61 -6.96 35.41
N ILE A 76 -29.12 -8.15 35.70
CA ILE A 76 -28.83 -8.87 36.95
C ILE A 76 -27.41 -9.44 36.88
N THR A 77 -27.06 -10.16 35.80
CA THR A 77 -25.74 -10.80 35.68
C THR A 77 -24.62 -9.77 35.59
N VAL A 78 -24.83 -8.65 34.90
CA VAL A 78 -23.87 -7.55 34.86
C VAL A 78 -23.71 -6.92 36.24
N SER A 79 -24.81 -6.70 36.98
CA SER A 79 -24.72 -6.13 38.33
C SER A 79 -24.00 -7.05 39.32
N GLU A 80 -24.23 -8.37 39.25
CA GLU A 80 -23.58 -9.36 40.11
C GLU A 80 -22.08 -9.46 39.81
N LEU A 81 -21.68 -9.44 38.53
CA LEU A 81 -20.27 -9.44 38.16
C LEU A 81 -19.56 -8.17 38.65
N LEU A 82 -20.21 -7.00 38.49
CA LEU A 82 -19.67 -5.73 38.97
C LEU A 82 -19.57 -5.66 40.49
N GLU A 83 -20.52 -6.26 41.21
CA GLU A 83 -20.51 -6.34 42.68
C GLU A 83 -19.38 -7.26 43.17
N ASN A 84 -19.22 -8.43 42.55
CA ASN A 84 -18.14 -9.37 42.87
C ASN A 84 -16.74 -8.79 42.64
N ASN A 85 -16.61 -7.82 41.74
CA ASN A 85 -15.35 -7.15 41.42
C ASN A 85 -15.17 -5.83 42.18
N ASP A 86 -16.06 -5.46 43.10
CA ASP A 86 -16.08 -4.18 43.81
C ASP A 86 -16.16 -2.94 42.87
N GLN A 87 -16.75 -3.09 41.68
CA GLN A 87 -16.86 -2.03 40.65
C GLN A 87 -18.29 -1.49 40.46
N LEU A 88 -19.28 -2.01 41.19
CA LEU A 88 -20.68 -1.62 41.03
C LEU A 88 -20.92 -0.13 41.30
N GLU A 89 -20.30 0.44 42.33
CA GLU A 89 -20.42 1.87 42.62
C GLU A 89 -19.74 2.73 41.55
N ASP A 90 -18.58 2.33 41.05
CA ASP A 90 -17.86 3.02 39.96
C ASP A 90 -18.64 3.01 38.63
N ALA A 91 -19.46 1.98 38.42
CA ALA A 91 -20.37 1.86 37.28
C ALA A 91 -21.65 2.72 37.42
N GLY A 92 -21.85 3.41 38.54
CA GLY A 92 -23.05 4.22 38.82
C GLY A 92 -24.12 3.51 39.65
N GLY A 93 -23.85 2.28 40.10
CA GLY A 93 -24.75 1.48 40.94
C GLY A 93 -25.87 0.78 40.16
N PHE A 94 -26.59 -0.10 40.86
CA PHE A 94 -27.70 -0.87 40.29
C PHE A 94 -28.80 0.02 39.67
N ALA A 95 -29.10 1.15 40.31
CA ALA A 95 -30.11 2.08 39.83
C ALA A 95 -29.76 2.64 38.43
N TYR A 96 -28.48 2.96 38.19
CA TYR A 96 -28.04 3.51 36.91
C TYR A 96 -28.09 2.47 35.80
N LEU A 97 -27.69 1.22 36.07
CA LEU A 97 -27.85 0.13 35.10
C LEU A 97 -29.32 -0.08 34.70
N GLY A 98 -30.24 0.05 35.67
CA GLY A 98 -31.68 0.04 35.41
C GLY A 98 -32.16 1.21 34.55
N GLU A 99 -31.57 2.39 34.69
CA GLU A 99 -31.82 3.55 33.82
C GLU A 99 -31.31 3.33 32.40
N LEU A 100 -30.12 2.73 32.21
CA LEU A 100 -29.59 2.37 30.89
C LEU A 100 -30.56 1.46 30.12
N ALA A 101 -31.06 0.42 30.80
CA ALA A 101 -32.03 -0.51 30.21
C ALA A 101 -33.38 0.17 29.90
N ARG A 102 -33.83 1.14 30.72
CA ARG A 102 -35.11 1.83 30.51
C ARG A 102 -35.06 2.93 29.45
N ASN A 103 -33.96 3.66 29.36
CA ASN A 103 -33.82 4.83 28.49
C ASN A 103 -33.45 4.46 27.05
N THR A 104 -33.23 3.17 26.77
CA THR A 104 -32.92 2.68 25.43
C THR A 104 -34.18 2.62 24.57
N PRO A 105 -34.27 3.40 23.47
CA PRO A 105 -35.50 3.47 22.67
C PRO A 105 -35.78 2.16 21.89
N SER A 106 -34.74 1.51 21.35
CA SER A 106 -34.82 0.25 20.60
C SER A 106 -33.42 -0.31 20.31
N SER A 107 -33.24 -1.64 20.44
CA SER A 107 -32.01 -2.33 20.01
C SER A 107 -31.83 -2.37 18.48
N ALA A 108 -32.90 -2.13 17.71
CA ALA A 108 -32.86 -2.18 16.24
C ALA A 108 -31.88 -1.17 15.62
N ASN A 109 -31.64 -0.04 16.30
CA ASN A 109 -30.76 1.03 15.82
C ASN A 109 -29.38 1.03 16.50
N VAL A 110 -29.01 -0.02 17.22
CA VAL A 110 -27.75 -0.09 17.98
C VAL A 110 -26.52 0.21 17.11
N THR A 111 -26.51 -0.25 15.85
CA THR A 111 -25.44 0.04 14.88
C THR A 111 -25.30 1.53 14.57
N ALA A 112 -26.41 2.28 14.51
CA ALA A 112 -26.36 3.72 14.27
C ALA A 112 -25.77 4.47 15.46
N TYR A 113 -26.14 4.08 16.69
CA TYR A 113 -25.57 4.67 17.91
C TYR A 113 -24.09 4.30 18.09
N ALA A 114 -23.71 3.05 17.80
CA ALA A 114 -22.32 2.60 17.80
C ALA A 114 -21.45 3.42 16.83
N LYS A 115 -21.95 3.70 15.62
CA LYS A 115 -21.27 4.59 14.66
C LYS A 115 -21.07 6.02 15.20
N ILE A 116 -22.04 6.55 15.96
CA ILE A 116 -21.91 7.86 16.59
C ILE A 116 -20.79 7.85 17.64
N ILE A 117 -20.74 6.83 18.50
CA ILE A 117 -19.67 6.67 19.51
C ILE A 117 -18.31 6.62 18.82
N ARG A 118 -18.17 5.76 17.80
CA ARG A 118 -16.94 5.60 17.03
C ARG A 118 -16.46 6.91 16.40
N GLU A 119 -17.35 7.66 15.74
CA GLU A 119 -17.02 8.95 15.12
C GLU A 119 -16.53 9.97 16.17
N ARG A 120 -17.19 10.01 17.34
CA ARG A 120 -16.79 10.90 18.45
C ARG A 120 -15.48 10.47 19.08
N ALA A 121 -15.25 9.18 19.25
CA ALA A 121 -13.99 8.64 19.76
C ALA A 121 -12.82 8.98 18.84
N ILE A 122 -12.97 8.80 17.52
CA ILE A 122 -11.95 9.20 16.52
C ILE A 122 -11.67 10.70 16.61
N THR A 123 -12.71 11.53 16.68
CA THR A 123 -12.52 12.98 16.79
C THR A 123 -11.78 13.35 18.08
N ARG A 124 -12.09 12.66 19.20
CA ARG A 124 -11.41 12.85 20.49
C ARG A 124 -9.95 12.42 20.45
N GLU A 125 -9.65 11.29 19.83
CA GLU A 125 -8.28 10.79 19.64
C GLU A 125 -7.46 11.74 18.75
N LEU A 126 -8.04 12.24 17.66
CA LEU A 126 -7.41 13.23 16.79
C LEU A 126 -7.06 14.52 17.54
N ILE A 127 -7.93 14.98 18.45
CA ILE A 127 -7.64 16.12 19.33
C ILE A 127 -6.48 15.81 20.27
N GLY A 128 -6.42 14.59 20.82
CA GLY A 128 -5.30 14.13 21.64
C GLY A 128 -3.97 14.18 20.90
N VAL A 129 -3.92 13.58 19.71
CA VAL A 129 -2.73 13.58 18.85
C VAL A 129 -2.35 15.01 18.42
N ALA A 130 -3.33 15.86 18.09
CA ALA A 130 -3.05 17.26 17.75
C ALA A 130 -2.42 18.03 18.93
N ASN A 131 -2.86 17.76 20.16
CA ASN A 131 -2.28 18.38 21.35
C ASN A 131 -0.85 17.88 21.62
N GLU A 132 -0.57 16.57 21.46
CA GLU A 132 0.80 16.05 21.57
C GLU A 132 1.72 16.64 20.51
N ILE A 133 1.27 16.73 19.25
CA ILE A 133 2.05 17.36 18.17
C ILE A 133 2.33 18.83 18.50
N ALA A 134 1.33 19.55 19.01
CA ALA A 134 1.51 20.92 19.44
C ALA A 134 2.51 21.05 20.61
N GLU A 135 2.44 20.15 21.59
CA GLU A 135 3.34 20.11 22.75
C GLU A 135 4.79 19.90 22.33
N VAL A 136 5.05 18.93 21.45
CA VAL A 136 6.39 18.68 20.87
C VAL A 136 6.86 19.86 20.02
N GLY A 137 5.95 20.52 19.29
CA GLY A 137 6.28 21.73 18.53
C GLY A 137 6.72 22.91 19.41
N TYR A 138 6.14 23.05 20.61
CA TYR A 138 6.55 24.07 21.59
C TYR A 138 7.79 23.65 22.39
N ASN A 139 7.98 22.35 22.65
CA ASN A 139 9.11 21.80 23.38
C ASN A 139 9.73 20.61 22.63
N PRO A 140 10.66 20.86 21.68
CA PRO A 140 11.23 19.81 20.83
C PRO A 140 12.15 18.81 21.53
N GLU A 141 12.53 19.05 22.79
CA GLU A 141 13.46 18.21 23.57
C GLU A 141 14.76 17.80 22.83
N GLY A 142 15.23 18.63 21.89
CA GLY A 142 16.44 18.39 21.10
C GLY A 142 16.24 17.58 19.81
N ARG A 143 15.00 17.23 19.45
CA ARG A 143 14.66 16.66 18.14
C ARG A 143 14.75 17.70 17.04
N ASP A 144 15.13 17.29 15.84
CA ASP A 144 15.10 18.17 14.68
C ASP A 144 13.69 18.25 14.06
N SER A 145 13.50 19.16 13.10
CA SER A 145 12.19 19.34 12.47
C SER A 145 11.73 18.14 11.65
N ALA A 146 12.65 17.32 11.13
CA ALA A 146 12.30 16.12 10.36
C ALA A 146 11.76 15.03 11.29
N ASP A 147 12.41 14.81 12.43
CA ASP A 147 11.96 13.86 13.46
C ASP A 147 10.56 14.20 14.00
N ILE A 148 10.27 15.49 14.19
CA ILE A 148 8.95 15.96 14.65
C ILE A 148 7.89 15.72 13.57
N LEU A 149 8.24 15.92 12.29
CA LEU A 149 7.34 15.68 11.17
C LEU A 149 7.02 14.18 11.05
N ASP A 150 8.04 13.32 11.11
CA ASP A 150 7.90 11.87 11.04
C ASP A 150 7.05 11.32 12.20
N MET A 151 7.26 11.84 13.42
CA MET A 151 6.44 11.50 14.58
C MET A 151 4.98 11.93 14.37
N ALA A 152 4.74 13.14 13.87
CA ALA A 152 3.40 13.65 13.60
C ALA A 152 2.70 12.78 12.53
N GLU A 153 3.39 12.47 11.44
CA GLU A 153 2.88 11.58 10.39
C GLU A 153 2.52 10.20 10.95
N SER A 154 3.40 9.62 11.76
CA SER A 154 3.19 8.30 12.38
C SER A 154 1.95 8.28 13.29
N LYS A 155 1.81 9.26 14.19
CA LYS A 155 0.65 9.35 15.10
C LYS A 155 -0.67 9.58 14.37
N VAL A 156 -0.68 10.43 13.34
CA VAL A 156 -1.88 10.63 12.51
C VAL A 156 -2.20 9.36 11.69
N PHE A 157 -1.17 8.64 11.26
CA PHE A 157 -1.31 7.40 10.51
C PHE A 157 -1.95 6.27 11.35
N GLU A 158 -1.56 6.10 12.61
CA GLU A 158 -2.15 5.10 13.52
C GLU A 158 -3.68 5.26 13.65
N ILE A 159 -4.17 6.51 13.69
CA ILE A 159 -5.61 6.80 13.71
C ILE A 159 -6.27 6.36 12.39
N ALA A 160 -5.60 6.58 11.26
CA ALA A 160 -6.12 6.22 9.94
C ALA A 160 -6.15 4.70 9.73
N GLU A 161 -5.14 3.97 10.22
CA GLU A 161 -5.04 2.51 10.08
C GLU A 161 -6.20 1.78 10.79
N ARG A 162 -6.58 2.22 11.99
CA ARG A 162 -7.75 1.69 12.72
C ARG A 162 -9.08 1.91 12.01
N ARG A 163 -9.17 2.81 11.01
CA ARG A 163 -10.38 3.05 10.20
C ARG A 163 -10.58 1.98 9.13
N THR A 164 -9.48 1.41 8.62
CA THR A 164 -9.47 0.43 7.52
C THR A 164 -9.84 -0.99 7.95
N GLY A 165 -9.99 -1.22 9.26
CA GLY A 165 -10.47 -2.49 9.84
C GLY A 165 -11.81 -2.99 9.26
N ALA A 166 -12.65 -2.13 8.70
CA ALA A 166 -13.90 -2.56 8.05
C ALA A 166 -13.69 -3.40 6.76
N SER A 167 -12.51 -3.31 6.13
CA SER A 167 -12.09 -4.21 5.04
C SER A 167 -11.18 -5.36 5.49
N GLU A 168 -10.72 -5.32 6.74
CA GLU A 168 -9.79 -6.28 7.33
C GLU A 168 -10.50 -7.09 8.41
N GLY A 169 -10.88 -8.30 8.05
CA GLY A 169 -11.58 -9.26 8.89
C GLY A 169 -11.95 -10.50 8.07
N PRO A 170 -12.38 -11.59 8.72
CA PRO A 170 -12.83 -12.78 8.00
C PRO A 170 -14.02 -12.42 7.09
N GLN A 171 -13.83 -12.49 5.77
CA GLN A 171 -14.91 -12.31 4.80
C GLN A 171 -15.66 -13.63 4.61
N SER A 172 -16.99 -13.59 4.53
CA SER A 172 -17.77 -14.78 4.19
C SER A 172 -17.42 -15.25 2.77
N ILE A 173 -17.37 -16.57 2.58
CA ILE A 173 -17.09 -17.18 1.25
C ILE A 173 -18.07 -16.65 0.20
N GLU A 174 -19.35 -16.45 0.57
CA GLU A 174 -20.37 -15.91 -0.33
C GLU A 174 -20.04 -14.50 -0.84
N SER A 175 -19.59 -13.59 0.04
CA SER A 175 -19.16 -12.25 -0.35
C SER A 175 -17.96 -12.26 -1.30
N VAL A 176 -16.99 -13.14 -1.04
CA VAL A 176 -15.80 -13.31 -1.89
C VAL A 176 -16.17 -13.91 -3.24
N LEU A 177 -17.06 -14.91 -3.28
CA LEU A 177 -17.53 -15.53 -4.51
C LEU A 177 -18.27 -14.51 -5.39
N GLY A 178 -19.15 -13.69 -4.82
CA GLY A 178 -19.83 -12.62 -5.55
C GLY A 178 -18.84 -11.69 -6.26
N LYS A 179 -17.87 -11.14 -5.52
CA LYS A 179 -16.81 -10.29 -6.08
C LYS A 179 -15.97 -10.99 -7.15
N THR A 180 -15.74 -12.29 -6.99
CA THR A 180 -14.95 -13.08 -7.94
C THR A 180 -15.71 -13.28 -9.25
N ILE A 181 -17.01 -13.56 -9.19
CA ILE A 181 -17.86 -13.69 -10.37
C ILE A 181 -17.95 -12.35 -11.12
N ASP A 182 -18.21 -11.25 -10.40
CA ASP A 182 -18.26 -9.91 -11.01
C ASP A 182 -16.96 -9.58 -11.76
N ARG A 183 -15.81 -9.97 -11.20
CA ARG A 183 -14.50 -9.79 -11.84
C ARG A 183 -14.35 -10.65 -13.09
N LEU A 184 -14.80 -11.91 -13.07
CA LEU A 184 -14.76 -12.79 -14.23
C LEU A 184 -15.66 -12.27 -15.36
N GLU A 185 -16.86 -11.80 -15.03
CA GLU A 185 -17.78 -11.22 -16.01
C GLU A 185 -17.19 -9.96 -16.67
N ALA A 186 -16.53 -9.10 -15.88
CA ALA A 186 -15.83 -7.93 -16.41
C ALA A 186 -14.71 -8.32 -17.40
N LEU A 187 -13.92 -9.34 -17.08
CA LEU A 187 -12.85 -9.83 -17.94
C LEU A 187 -13.37 -10.40 -19.27
N ILE A 188 -14.48 -11.15 -19.22
CA ILE A 188 -15.13 -11.69 -20.43
C ILE A 188 -15.63 -10.56 -21.33
N LYS A 189 -16.21 -9.50 -20.73
CA LYS A 189 -16.77 -8.36 -21.45
C LYS A 189 -15.71 -7.52 -22.16
N ASP A 190 -14.55 -7.33 -21.52
CA ASP A 190 -13.47 -6.51 -22.06
C ASP A 190 -12.66 -7.23 -23.16
N ASN A 191 -12.86 -8.55 -23.35
CA ASN A 191 -12.18 -9.39 -24.35
C ASN A 191 -10.66 -9.17 -24.40
N ARG A 192 -10.05 -8.83 -23.25
CA ARG A 192 -8.62 -8.64 -23.11
C ARG A 192 -7.97 -10.02 -22.98
N GLU A 193 -6.95 -10.30 -23.80
CA GLU A 193 -6.13 -11.52 -23.67
C GLU A 193 -5.32 -11.53 -22.35
N VAL A 194 -5.10 -10.35 -21.77
CA VAL A 194 -4.25 -10.12 -20.59
C VAL A 194 -5.10 -9.54 -19.46
N THR A 195 -5.08 -10.19 -18.30
CA THR A 195 -5.93 -9.81 -17.14
C THR A 195 -5.30 -8.70 -16.29
N GLY A 196 -3.97 -8.60 -16.28
CA GLY A 196 -3.20 -7.54 -15.64
C GLY A 196 -2.80 -6.42 -16.62
N VAL A 197 -1.98 -5.49 -16.14
CA VAL A 197 -1.36 -4.46 -17.00
C VAL A 197 -0.36 -5.15 -17.93
N THR A 198 -0.50 -4.99 -19.25
CA THR A 198 0.37 -5.65 -20.23
C THR A 198 1.84 -5.27 -20.04
N THR A 199 2.74 -6.25 -20.16
CA THR A 199 4.19 -6.00 -20.24
C THR A 199 4.60 -5.45 -21.61
N GLY A 200 3.73 -5.57 -22.62
CA GLY A 200 3.97 -5.28 -24.03
C GLY A 200 4.81 -6.36 -24.76
N PHE A 201 5.18 -7.43 -24.06
CA PHE A 201 5.90 -8.56 -24.62
C PHE A 201 4.99 -9.78 -24.66
N SER A 202 4.63 -10.23 -25.87
CA SER A 202 3.59 -11.24 -26.08
C SER A 202 3.91 -12.56 -25.37
N ASP A 203 5.16 -13.01 -25.40
CA ASP A 203 5.54 -14.28 -24.78
C ASP A 203 5.64 -14.17 -23.25
N LEU A 204 5.97 -12.98 -22.73
CA LEU A 204 5.95 -12.73 -21.30
C LEU A 204 4.51 -12.64 -20.79
N ASP A 205 3.64 -11.91 -21.48
CA ASP A 205 2.22 -11.79 -21.13
C ASP A 205 1.50 -13.14 -21.19
N LYS A 206 1.85 -14.05 -22.10
CA LYS A 206 1.30 -15.42 -22.09
C LYS A 206 1.65 -16.19 -20.81
N LYS A 207 2.85 -15.97 -20.25
CA LYS A 207 3.29 -16.66 -19.02
C LYS A 207 2.81 -15.97 -17.75
N THR A 208 2.68 -14.65 -17.76
CA THR A 208 2.31 -13.86 -16.56
C THR A 208 0.84 -13.47 -16.52
N SER A 209 0.13 -13.57 -17.65
CA SER A 209 -1.16 -12.92 -17.87
C SER A 209 -1.12 -11.40 -17.60
N GLY A 210 0.04 -10.79 -17.84
CA GLY A 210 0.32 -9.39 -17.53
C GLY A 210 0.77 -9.17 -16.08
N MET A 211 1.07 -7.92 -15.76
CA MET A 211 1.45 -7.48 -14.43
C MET A 211 0.20 -7.35 -13.57
N GLN A 212 0.02 -8.29 -12.65
CA GLN A 212 -1.21 -8.40 -11.88
C GLN A 212 -1.35 -7.28 -10.84
N PRO A 213 -2.57 -6.77 -10.63
CA PRO A 213 -2.88 -5.90 -9.51
C PRO A 213 -2.50 -6.56 -8.17
N SER A 214 -2.02 -5.76 -7.21
CA SER A 214 -1.58 -6.22 -5.89
C SER A 214 -0.28 -7.03 -5.84
N ASP A 215 0.39 -7.28 -6.98
CA ASP A 215 1.65 -8.02 -7.01
C ASP A 215 2.87 -7.11 -6.83
N LEU A 216 3.84 -7.62 -6.06
CA LEU A 216 5.21 -7.11 -6.01
C LEU A 216 6.04 -7.90 -7.02
N ILE A 217 6.48 -7.22 -8.07
CA ILE A 217 7.25 -7.77 -9.18
C ILE A 217 8.71 -7.34 -9.03
N ILE A 218 9.62 -8.29 -8.88
CA ILE A 218 11.05 -8.03 -8.78
C ILE A 218 11.71 -8.23 -10.13
N VAL A 219 12.40 -7.20 -10.62
CA VAL A 219 13.28 -7.29 -11.79
C VAL A 219 14.71 -7.22 -11.31
N ALA A 220 15.47 -8.29 -11.52
CA ALA A 220 16.84 -8.37 -11.05
C ALA A 220 17.82 -8.72 -12.16
N ALA A 221 18.99 -8.06 -12.15
CA ALA A 221 20.03 -8.35 -13.11
C ALA A 221 21.41 -7.95 -12.57
N ARG A 222 22.46 -8.41 -13.24
CA ARG A 222 23.80 -7.85 -13.06
C ARG A 222 23.88 -6.46 -13.72
N PRO A 223 24.82 -5.60 -13.29
CA PRO A 223 25.07 -4.31 -13.94
C PRO A 223 25.27 -4.48 -15.45
N SER A 224 24.83 -3.48 -16.22
CA SER A 224 24.94 -3.44 -17.69
C SER A 224 24.11 -4.48 -18.47
N MET A 225 23.33 -5.34 -17.80
CA MET A 225 22.43 -6.31 -18.46
C MET A 225 21.16 -5.69 -19.05
N GLY A 226 20.88 -4.41 -18.81
CA GLY A 226 19.68 -3.74 -19.30
C GLY A 226 18.52 -3.69 -18.30
N LYS A 227 18.79 -3.83 -16.99
CA LYS A 227 17.80 -3.74 -15.88
C LYS A 227 16.86 -2.54 -16.00
N THR A 228 17.41 -1.33 -16.00
CA THR A 228 16.63 -0.08 -16.11
C THR A 228 15.95 0.03 -17.49
N THR A 229 16.62 -0.41 -18.55
CA THR A 229 16.03 -0.42 -19.91
C THR A 229 14.77 -1.27 -19.96
N PHE A 230 14.83 -2.50 -19.45
CA PHE A 230 13.69 -3.41 -19.43
C PHE A 230 12.55 -2.85 -18.58
N ALA A 231 12.86 -2.35 -17.38
CA ALA A 231 11.85 -1.76 -16.49
C ALA A 231 11.17 -0.53 -17.10
N MET A 232 11.93 0.35 -17.76
CA MET A 232 11.36 1.48 -18.47
C MET A 232 10.51 1.06 -19.66
N ASN A 233 10.86 0.00 -20.40
CA ASN A 233 9.98 -0.51 -21.45
C ASN A 233 8.67 -1.09 -20.88
N LEU A 234 8.69 -1.74 -19.71
CA LEU A 234 7.46 -2.14 -19.01
C LEU A 234 6.61 -0.91 -18.65
N ALA A 235 7.23 0.16 -18.14
CA ALA A 235 6.55 1.41 -17.82
C ALA A 235 5.98 2.12 -19.06
N GLU A 236 6.73 2.14 -20.17
CA GLU A 236 6.27 2.65 -21.47
C GLU A 236 5.04 1.89 -21.97
N ASN A 237 5.07 0.56 -21.90
CA ASN A 237 3.96 -0.27 -22.35
C ASN A 237 2.71 -0.10 -21.46
N ALA A 238 2.89 -0.03 -20.13
CA ALA A 238 1.82 0.28 -19.20
C ALA A 238 1.20 1.67 -19.46
N MET A 239 2.05 2.69 -19.69
CA MET A 239 1.63 4.06 -20.00
C MET A 239 0.83 4.13 -21.30
N LEU A 240 1.22 3.37 -22.33
CA LEU A 240 0.50 3.33 -23.60
C LEU A 240 -0.84 2.60 -23.48
N ALA A 241 -0.89 1.51 -22.72
CA ALA A 241 -2.04 0.62 -22.61
C ALA A 241 -3.13 1.13 -21.65
N GLU A 242 -2.75 1.85 -20.59
CA GLU A 242 -3.67 2.30 -19.53
C GLU A 242 -3.75 3.82 -19.47
N ASP A 243 -4.94 4.37 -19.18
CA ASP A 243 -5.11 5.82 -19.03
C ASP A 243 -4.66 6.31 -17.64
N LYS A 244 -4.58 5.41 -16.66
CA LYS A 244 -4.15 5.75 -15.30
C LYS A 244 -2.65 6.02 -15.24
N PRO A 245 -2.20 6.90 -14.33
CA PRO A 245 -0.79 7.24 -14.22
C PRO A 245 0.14 6.09 -13.86
N VAL A 246 1.29 6.04 -14.53
CA VAL A 246 2.47 5.26 -14.16
C VAL A 246 3.42 6.16 -13.36
N LEU A 247 3.83 5.72 -12.18
CA LEU A 247 4.75 6.45 -11.32
C LEU A 247 6.11 5.75 -11.24
N VAL A 248 7.18 6.48 -11.57
CA VAL A 248 8.56 5.99 -11.61
C VAL A 248 9.40 6.70 -10.56
N PHE A 249 9.89 5.97 -9.58
CA PHE A 249 10.92 6.42 -8.64
C PHE A 249 12.29 6.01 -9.15
N SER A 250 13.11 6.98 -9.54
CA SER A 250 14.45 6.77 -10.10
C SER A 250 15.52 7.25 -9.12
N LEU A 251 15.95 6.38 -8.23
CA LEU A 251 16.93 6.69 -7.19
C LEU A 251 18.37 6.64 -7.71
N GLU A 252 18.62 5.91 -8.80
CA GLU A 252 19.96 5.74 -9.41
C GLU A 252 20.23 6.81 -10.49
N MET A 253 19.22 7.15 -11.30
CA MET A 253 19.38 8.01 -12.48
C MET A 253 18.55 9.29 -12.36
N PRO A 254 19.08 10.46 -12.76
CA PRO A 254 18.28 11.68 -12.88
C PRO A 254 17.13 11.53 -13.90
N SER A 255 16.04 12.25 -13.64
CA SER A 255 14.83 12.25 -14.48
C SER A 255 15.11 12.57 -15.96
N GLU A 256 16.01 13.50 -16.24
CA GLU A 256 16.44 13.84 -17.62
C GLU A 256 17.03 12.65 -18.37
N GLN A 257 17.84 11.81 -17.69
CA GLN A 257 18.46 10.65 -18.33
C GLN A 257 17.44 9.54 -18.59
N ILE A 258 16.47 9.37 -17.69
CA ILE A 258 15.34 8.46 -17.90
C ILE A 258 14.52 8.92 -19.11
N MET A 259 14.23 10.22 -19.21
CA MET A 259 13.49 10.78 -20.36
C MET A 259 14.24 10.59 -21.68
N MET A 260 15.55 10.82 -21.72
CA MET A 260 16.36 10.57 -22.94
C MET A 260 16.29 9.11 -23.40
N ARG A 261 16.31 8.15 -22.46
CA ARG A 261 16.14 6.73 -22.77
C ARG A 261 14.75 6.41 -23.30
N MET A 262 13.72 6.97 -22.66
CA MET A 262 12.33 6.79 -23.08
C MET A 262 12.10 7.35 -24.49
N LEU A 263 12.64 8.54 -24.80
CA LEU A 263 12.61 9.12 -26.13
C LEU A 263 13.34 8.23 -27.15
N ALA A 264 14.54 7.72 -26.83
CA ALA A 264 15.27 6.79 -27.70
C ALA A 264 14.44 5.53 -28.01
N SER A 265 13.81 4.95 -26.98
CA SER A 265 12.99 3.75 -27.09
C SER A 265 11.77 3.97 -27.98
N LEU A 266 10.99 5.01 -27.70
CA LEU A 266 9.72 5.26 -28.38
C LEU A 266 9.92 5.81 -29.80
N SER A 267 10.91 6.68 -30.02
CA SER A 267 11.21 7.24 -31.35
C SER A 267 12.04 6.31 -32.24
N ARG A 268 12.64 5.26 -31.68
CA ARG A 268 13.62 4.38 -32.34
C ARG A 268 14.78 5.18 -32.97
N VAL A 269 15.25 6.20 -32.25
CA VAL A 269 16.43 6.99 -32.60
C VAL A 269 17.59 6.57 -31.70
N ASP A 270 18.80 6.47 -32.26
CA ASP A 270 19.98 6.03 -31.53
C ASP A 270 20.24 6.93 -30.30
N GLN A 271 20.36 6.30 -29.13
CA GLN A 271 20.57 7.00 -27.87
C GLN A 271 21.85 7.85 -27.87
N THR A 272 22.89 7.43 -28.58
CA THR A 272 24.13 8.19 -28.75
C THR A 272 23.89 9.47 -29.55
N LYS A 273 23.09 9.41 -30.61
CA LYS A 273 22.71 10.61 -31.37
C LYS A 273 21.92 11.60 -30.51
N ILE A 274 20.94 11.12 -29.73
CA ILE A 274 20.18 11.96 -28.80
C ILE A 274 21.11 12.60 -27.75
N ARG A 275 21.97 11.79 -27.12
CA ARG A 275 22.90 12.26 -26.08
C ARG A 275 23.92 13.28 -26.61
N THR A 276 24.37 13.12 -27.85
CA THR A 276 25.35 14.03 -28.48
C THR A 276 24.70 15.18 -29.25
N ALA A 277 23.36 15.22 -29.31
CA ALA A 277 22.57 16.14 -30.13
C ALA A 277 22.94 16.13 -31.63
N GLN A 278 23.49 15.01 -32.12
CA GLN A 278 23.83 14.80 -33.53
C GLN A 278 22.66 14.14 -34.26
N LEU A 279 21.56 14.89 -34.38
CA LEU A 279 20.30 14.43 -34.95
C LEU A 279 20.17 14.99 -36.38
N ASP A 280 19.80 14.12 -37.32
CA ASP A 280 19.39 14.55 -38.67
C ASP A 280 17.91 14.99 -38.67
N ASP A 281 17.46 15.54 -39.80
CA ASP A 281 16.08 16.06 -39.93
C ASP A 281 15.02 14.96 -39.71
N GLU A 282 15.33 13.70 -40.06
CA GLU A 282 14.43 12.57 -39.87
C GLU A 282 14.35 12.16 -38.39
N ASP A 283 15.49 12.09 -37.71
CA ASP A 283 15.57 11.83 -36.27
C ASP A 283 14.79 12.91 -35.49
N TRP A 284 14.94 14.18 -35.85
CA TRP A 284 14.19 15.29 -35.26
C TRP A 284 12.68 15.15 -35.46
N ALA A 285 12.24 14.74 -36.65
CA ALA A 285 10.83 14.50 -36.92
C ALA A 285 10.26 13.37 -36.06
N ARG A 286 11.00 12.25 -35.92
CA ARG A 286 10.59 11.11 -35.07
C ARG A 286 10.50 11.51 -33.59
N ILE A 287 11.51 12.21 -33.07
CA ILE A 287 11.52 12.69 -31.68
C ILE A 287 10.35 13.66 -31.43
N SER A 288 10.11 14.60 -32.34
CA SER A 288 9.04 15.59 -32.20
C SER A 288 7.66 14.91 -32.15
N ASN A 289 7.43 13.90 -32.99
CA ASN A 289 6.19 13.12 -32.97
C ASN A 289 6.02 12.35 -31.64
N THR A 290 7.10 11.74 -31.13
CA THR A 290 7.07 11.06 -29.83
C THR A 290 6.78 12.03 -28.68
N MET A 291 7.37 13.23 -28.68
CA MET A 291 7.09 14.24 -27.67
C MET A 291 5.63 14.69 -27.70
N ALA A 292 5.04 14.84 -28.89
CA ALA A 292 3.62 15.15 -29.02
C ALA A 292 2.74 14.04 -28.41
N MET A 293 3.05 12.78 -28.70
CA MET A 293 2.33 11.62 -28.13
C MET A 293 2.44 11.57 -26.60
N LEU A 294 3.64 11.76 -26.04
CA LEU A 294 3.84 11.76 -24.59
C LEU A 294 3.06 12.89 -23.91
N LYS A 295 3.03 14.07 -24.52
CA LYS A 295 2.26 15.22 -24.01
C LYS A 295 0.76 15.01 -24.10
N GLU A 296 0.29 14.29 -25.12
CA GLU A 296 -1.13 13.93 -25.26
C GLU A 296 -1.54 12.91 -24.19
N LYS A 297 -0.69 11.92 -23.91
CA LYS A 297 -0.95 10.89 -22.90
C LYS A 297 -0.85 11.39 -21.45
N ASP A 298 0.11 12.26 -21.14
CA ASP A 298 0.31 12.93 -19.83
C ASP A 298 0.06 12.06 -18.57
N ASN A 299 0.48 10.80 -18.63
CA ASN A 299 0.20 9.79 -17.59
C ASN A 299 1.48 9.08 -17.10
N ILE A 300 2.67 9.61 -17.36
CA ILE A 300 3.91 9.11 -16.73
C ILE A 300 4.52 10.19 -15.84
N TYR A 301 4.87 9.81 -14.61
CA TYR A 301 5.42 10.69 -13.58
C TYR A 301 6.76 10.14 -13.11
N VAL A 302 7.79 10.98 -13.06
CA VAL A 302 9.14 10.59 -12.63
C VAL A 302 9.51 11.39 -11.39
N ASP A 303 10.03 10.71 -10.39
CA ASP A 303 10.58 11.28 -9.16
C ASP A 303 12.00 10.75 -8.97
N ASP A 304 13.00 11.64 -9.09
CA ASP A 304 14.43 11.31 -8.99
C ASP A 304 15.03 11.70 -7.63
N SER A 305 14.18 11.85 -6.60
CA SER A 305 14.64 12.10 -5.23
C SER A 305 15.52 10.95 -4.73
N SER A 306 16.64 11.30 -4.10
CA SER A 306 17.57 10.32 -3.51
C SER A 306 17.19 9.99 -2.06
N GLY A 307 17.62 8.80 -1.59
CA GLY A 307 17.48 8.42 -0.18
C GLY A 307 16.04 8.19 0.30
N LEU A 308 15.11 7.90 -0.61
CA LEU A 308 13.71 7.70 -0.27
C LEU A 308 13.52 6.56 0.74
N THR A 309 12.69 6.82 1.74
CA THR A 309 12.16 5.79 2.63
C THR A 309 10.95 5.10 2.00
N PRO A 310 10.58 3.88 2.45
CA PRO A 310 9.33 3.26 2.02
C PRO A 310 8.08 4.12 2.30
N MET A 311 8.12 4.91 3.37
CA MET A 311 7.05 5.84 3.72
C MET A 311 6.93 6.98 2.71
N ASP A 312 8.05 7.56 2.27
CA ASP A 312 8.05 8.58 1.22
C ASP A 312 7.41 8.07 -0.08
N VAL A 313 7.83 6.88 -0.52
CA VAL A 313 7.28 6.22 -1.72
C VAL A 313 5.77 6.05 -1.57
N ARG A 314 5.31 5.53 -0.43
CA ARG A 314 3.88 5.35 -0.13
C ARG A 314 3.12 6.67 -0.11
N SER A 315 3.63 7.69 0.57
CA SER A 315 2.98 9.00 0.70
C SER A 315 2.79 9.68 -0.66
N ARG A 316 3.86 9.70 -1.48
CA ARG A 316 3.85 10.30 -2.83
C ARG A 316 2.94 9.53 -3.79
N ALA A 317 3.00 8.20 -3.76
CA ALA A 317 2.11 7.35 -4.55
C ALA A 317 0.63 7.56 -4.21
N ARG A 318 0.29 7.56 -2.91
CA ARG A 318 -1.09 7.81 -2.45
C ARG A 318 -1.57 9.20 -2.84
N LYS A 319 -0.72 10.23 -2.74
CA LYS A 319 -1.08 11.60 -3.14
C LYS A 319 -1.46 11.64 -4.62
N LEU A 320 -0.60 11.12 -5.50
CA LEU A 320 -0.87 11.09 -6.94
C LEU A 320 -2.11 10.24 -7.27
N ALA A 321 -2.25 9.07 -6.64
CA ALA A 321 -3.43 8.22 -6.81
C ALA A 321 -4.73 8.94 -6.45
N ARG A 322 -4.76 9.72 -5.36
CA ARG A 322 -5.94 10.53 -4.99
C ARG A 322 -6.22 11.64 -5.98
N GLU A 323 -5.18 12.34 -6.45
CA GLU A 323 -5.31 13.46 -7.39
C GLU A 323 -5.78 13.01 -8.78
N ARG A 324 -5.38 11.80 -9.21
CA ARG A 324 -5.61 11.30 -10.57
C ARG A 324 -6.61 10.14 -10.66
N GLY A 325 -7.25 9.75 -9.56
CA GLY A 325 -8.26 8.68 -9.55
C GLY A 325 -7.69 7.25 -9.63
N GLY A 326 -6.45 7.07 -9.19
CA GLY A 326 -5.73 5.80 -9.15
C GLY A 326 -4.37 5.87 -9.84
N LEU A 327 -3.67 4.74 -9.87
CA LEU A 327 -2.45 4.52 -10.65
C LEU A 327 -2.62 3.22 -11.47
N SER A 328 -1.85 3.07 -12.52
CA SER A 328 -1.74 1.81 -13.28
C SER A 328 -0.57 0.97 -12.77
N MET A 329 0.54 1.61 -12.38
CA MET A 329 1.76 0.92 -11.99
C MET A 329 2.68 1.84 -11.18
N ILE A 330 3.48 1.26 -10.28
CA ILE A 330 4.66 1.93 -9.69
C ILE A 330 5.92 1.19 -10.10
N MET A 331 6.99 1.92 -10.44
CA MET A 331 8.33 1.41 -10.66
C MET A 331 9.31 2.04 -9.67
N VAL A 332 10.20 1.25 -9.07
CA VAL A 332 11.26 1.73 -8.17
C VAL A 332 12.63 1.23 -8.63
N ASP A 333 13.51 2.13 -9.10
CA ASP A 333 14.88 1.84 -9.52
C ASP A 333 15.92 2.49 -8.59
N TYR A 334 16.52 1.78 -7.64
CA TYR A 334 16.34 0.38 -7.27
C TYR A 334 16.31 0.25 -5.75
N LEU A 335 15.78 -0.88 -5.26
CA LEU A 335 15.51 -1.13 -3.85
C LEU A 335 16.71 -0.84 -2.96
N GLN A 336 17.91 -1.20 -3.42
CA GLN A 336 19.10 -1.05 -2.60
C GLN A 336 19.60 0.41 -2.47
N LEU A 337 18.92 1.41 -3.04
CA LEU A 337 19.19 2.82 -2.74
C LEU A 337 18.21 3.44 -1.74
N MET A 338 17.13 2.74 -1.42
CA MET A 338 16.22 3.13 -0.37
C MET A 338 16.88 2.96 1.00
N ARG A 339 16.43 3.81 1.94
CA ARG A 339 16.95 3.86 3.30
C ARG A 339 15.83 3.73 4.32
N VAL A 340 16.12 3.04 5.43
CA VAL A 340 15.27 3.02 6.62
C VAL A 340 16.15 3.49 7.78
N PRO A 341 16.03 4.77 8.21
CA PRO A 341 16.94 5.37 9.20
C PRO A 341 17.09 4.55 10.48
N SER A 342 16.01 3.91 10.94
CA SER A 342 15.99 3.09 12.17
C SER A 342 16.74 1.75 12.06
N LEU A 343 17.07 1.29 10.84
CA LEU A 343 17.68 -0.02 10.57
C LEU A 343 19.02 0.08 9.84
N SER A 344 19.68 1.25 9.86
CA SER A 344 20.91 1.53 9.10
C SER A 344 22.05 0.53 9.32
N ASP A 345 22.10 -0.08 10.51
CA ASP A 345 23.18 -0.98 10.90
C ASP A 345 22.99 -2.41 10.38
N ASN A 346 21.77 -2.78 9.97
CA ASN A 346 21.46 -4.13 9.49
C ASN A 346 20.74 -4.09 8.15
N ARG A 347 21.56 -4.14 7.10
CA ARG A 347 21.08 -4.05 5.73
C ARG A 347 20.07 -5.13 5.35
N THR A 348 20.20 -6.35 5.88
CA THR A 348 19.26 -7.44 5.61
C THR A 348 17.87 -7.13 6.16
N LEU A 349 17.79 -6.58 7.38
CA LEU A 349 16.51 -6.17 7.99
C LEU A 349 15.92 -4.95 7.26
N GLU A 350 16.76 -3.99 6.90
CA GLU A 350 16.35 -2.81 6.13
C GLU A 350 15.70 -3.22 4.80
N ILE A 351 16.32 -4.14 4.05
CA ILE A 351 15.78 -4.67 2.80
C ILE A 351 14.48 -5.45 3.02
N ALA A 352 14.36 -6.22 4.11
CA ALA A 352 13.12 -6.92 4.46
C ALA A 352 11.96 -5.96 4.76
N GLU A 353 12.24 -4.86 5.45
CA GLU A 353 11.23 -3.83 5.73
C GLU A 353 10.78 -3.12 4.44
N ILE A 354 11.73 -2.82 3.54
CA ILE A 354 11.44 -2.23 2.24
C ILE A 354 10.56 -3.18 1.40
N SER A 355 10.91 -4.47 1.27
CA SER A 355 10.13 -5.43 0.47
C SER A 355 8.71 -5.61 1.00
N ARG A 356 8.57 -5.76 2.33
CA ARG A 356 7.25 -5.86 2.99
C ARG A 356 6.43 -4.60 2.78
N SER A 357 7.02 -3.42 2.95
CA SER A 357 6.34 -2.14 2.74
C SER A 357 5.85 -1.96 1.31
N LEU A 358 6.66 -2.33 0.31
CA LEU A 358 6.26 -2.26 -1.10
C LEU A 358 5.17 -3.28 -1.45
N LYS A 359 5.22 -4.49 -0.87
CA LYS A 359 4.13 -5.46 -1.04
C LYS A 359 2.82 -4.98 -0.41
N ALA A 360 2.89 -4.35 0.76
CA ALA A 360 1.73 -3.73 1.39
C ALA A 360 1.16 -2.60 0.52
N LEU A 361 2.02 -1.74 -0.04
CA LEU A 361 1.62 -0.68 -0.97
C LEU A 361 0.94 -1.23 -2.23
N ALA A 362 1.47 -2.30 -2.82
CA ALA A 362 0.88 -2.97 -3.98
C ALA A 362 -0.56 -3.42 -3.68
N LYS A 363 -0.75 -4.11 -2.54
CA LYS A 363 -2.08 -4.58 -2.10
C LYS A 363 -3.04 -3.45 -1.80
N GLU A 364 -2.58 -2.41 -1.12
CA GLU A 364 -3.39 -1.28 -0.70
C GLU A 364 -3.94 -0.50 -1.90
N LEU A 365 -3.05 -0.15 -2.85
CA LEU A 365 -3.44 0.59 -4.04
C LEU A 365 -4.03 -0.32 -5.13
N ASN A 366 -3.96 -1.64 -4.94
CA ASN A 366 -4.37 -2.66 -5.91
C ASN A 366 -3.74 -2.43 -7.30
N ILE A 367 -2.42 -2.29 -7.35
CA ILE A 367 -1.63 -2.08 -8.57
C ILE A 367 -0.37 -2.94 -8.55
N PRO A 368 0.21 -3.27 -9.72
CA PRO A 368 1.54 -3.84 -9.79
C PRO A 368 2.61 -2.84 -9.33
N VAL A 369 3.49 -3.30 -8.44
CA VAL A 369 4.69 -2.55 -8.02
C VAL A 369 5.91 -3.29 -8.55
N ILE A 370 6.62 -2.67 -9.50
CA ILE A 370 7.88 -3.18 -10.04
C ILE A 370 9.03 -2.60 -9.22
N ALA A 371 9.83 -3.47 -8.62
CA ALA A 371 11.01 -3.04 -7.89
C ALA A 371 12.27 -3.69 -8.45
N LEU A 372 13.26 -2.85 -8.74
CA LEU A 372 14.52 -3.30 -9.32
C LEU A 372 15.47 -3.74 -8.21
N SER A 373 16.20 -4.82 -8.46
CA SER A 373 17.17 -5.37 -7.52
C SER A 373 18.48 -5.72 -8.24
N GLN A 374 19.61 -5.49 -7.58
CA GLN A 374 20.91 -5.94 -8.08
C GLN A 374 21.27 -7.32 -7.52
N LEU A 375 21.97 -8.12 -8.32
CA LEU A 375 22.44 -9.46 -7.94
C LEU A 375 23.84 -9.42 -7.32
N ASN A 376 24.16 -10.42 -6.50
CA ASN A 376 25.48 -10.63 -5.92
C ASN A 376 26.56 -10.85 -6.98
N ARG A 377 27.81 -10.44 -6.69
CA ARG A 377 28.95 -10.61 -7.60
C ARG A 377 29.43 -12.06 -7.71
N SER A 378 29.13 -12.90 -6.71
CA SER A 378 29.49 -14.32 -6.68
C SER A 378 28.94 -15.11 -7.86
N LEU A 379 27.83 -14.65 -8.47
CA LEU A 379 27.26 -15.22 -9.68
C LEU A 379 28.30 -15.33 -10.82
N GLU A 380 29.21 -14.35 -10.95
CA GLU A 380 30.20 -14.32 -12.03
C GLU A 380 31.26 -15.43 -11.92
N GLN A 381 31.39 -16.06 -10.74
CA GLN A 381 32.31 -17.17 -10.50
C GLN A 381 31.70 -18.53 -10.89
N ARG A 382 30.38 -18.60 -11.13
CA ARG A 382 29.70 -19.83 -11.55
C ARG A 382 29.99 -20.12 -13.02
N ALA A 383 30.01 -21.42 -13.36
CA ALA A 383 30.14 -21.86 -14.75
C ALA A 383 28.92 -21.40 -15.57
N ASP A 384 27.72 -21.70 -15.08
CA ASP A 384 26.48 -21.10 -15.57
C ASP A 384 26.21 -19.79 -14.83
N LYS A 385 26.17 -18.70 -15.60
CA LYS A 385 25.95 -17.34 -15.11
C LYS A 385 24.49 -16.91 -15.18
N ARG A 386 23.56 -17.80 -15.54
CA ARG A 386 22.13 -17.53 -15.43
C ARG A 386 21.74 -17.31 -13.96
N PRO A 387 21.11 -16.17 -13.62
CA PRO A 387 20.72 -15.90 -12.24
C PRO A 387 19.67 -16.87 -11.71
N VAL A 388 19.75 -17.14 -10.42
CA VAL A 388 18.75 -17.91 -9.64
C VAL A 388 18.35 -17.12 -8.39
N ASN A 389 17.29 -17.53 -7.70
CA ASN A 389 16.77 -16.79 -6.53
C ASN A 389 17.82 -16.52 -5.45
N SER A 390 18.75 -17.46 -5.21
CA SER A 390 19.83 -17.29 -4.23
C SER A 390 20.83 -16.19 -4.58
N ASP A 391 20.85 -15.69 -5.82
CA ASP A 391 21.74 -14.60 -6.24
C ASP A 391 21.21 -13.20 -5.90
N LEU A 392 19.93 -13.08 -5.55
CA LEU A 392 19.39 -11.83 -5.04
C LEU A 392 20.26 -11.40 -3.86
N ARG A 393 20.62 -10.12 -3.81
CA ARG A 393 21.47 -9.59 -2.75
C ARG A 393 20.66 -9.40 -1.46
N GLU A 394 21.20 -9.84 -0.32
CA GLU A 394 20.62 -9.58 1.02
C GLU A 394 19.16 -10.07 1.15
N SER A 395 18.82 -11.25 0.61
CA SER A 395 17.59 -11.48 -0.17
C SER A 395 16.52 -12.46 0.34
N GLY A 396 16.70 -13.10 1.49
CA GLY A 396 15.72 -14.10 1.95
C GLY A 396 14.29 -13.54 2.04
N SER A 397 14.15 -12.27 2.44
CA SER A 397 12.87 -11.55 2.51
C SER A 397 12.31 -11.16 1.15
N ILE A 398 13.15 -10.61 0.24
CA ILE A 398 12.73 -10.21 -1.11
C ILE A 398 12.14 -11.43 -1.84
N GLU A 399 12.82 -12.57 -1.79
CA GLU A 399 12.34 -13.79 -2.43
C GLU A 399 10.97 -14.21 -1.88
N GLN A 400 10.76 -14.13 -0.57
CA GLN A 400 9.50 -14.54 0.07
C GLN A 400 8.35 -13.59 -0.27
N ASP A 401 8.59 -12.28 -0.19
CA ASP A 401 7.58 -11.24 -0.34
C ASP A 401 7.12 -11.04 -1.79
N ALA A 402 8.02 -11.24 -2.77
CA ALA A 402 7.71 -11.10 -4.18
C ALA A 402 6.67 -12.14 -4.67
N ASP A 403 5.84 -11.73 -5.63
CA ASP A 403 4.89 -12.63 -6.30
C ASP A 403 5.46 -13.14 -7.63
N LEU A 404 6.20 -12.28 -8.33
CA LEU A 404 6.89 -12.57 -9.58
C LEU A 404 8.35 -12.07 -9.48
N ILE A 405 9.32 -12.93 -9.83
CA ILE A 405 10.74 -12.58 -9.92
C ILE A 405 11.23 -12.87 -11.33
N MET A 406 11.69 -11.82 -12.00
CA MET A 406 12.28 -11.89 -13.34
C MET A 406 13.76 -11.56 -13.28
N PHE A 407 14.59 -12.44 -13.82
CA PHE A 407 16.00 -12.22 -14.00
C PHE A 407 16.33 -11.91 -15.45
N ILE A 408 17.20 -10.93 -15.68
CA ILE A 408 17.69 -10.61 -17.02
C ILE A 408 19.07 -11.21 -17.20
N TYR A 409 19.23 -12.01 -18.25
CA TYR A 409 20.48 -12.58 -18.67
C TYR A 409 20.74 -12.29 -20.15
N ARG A 410 21.96 -11.86 -20.47
CA ARG A 410 22.42 -11.63 -21.85
C ARG A 410 23.77 -12.30 -22.02
N ASP A 411 23.80 -13.35 -22.83
CA ASP A 411 24.98 -14.17 -23.02
C ASP A 411 26.15 -13.39 -23.63
N GLU A 412 25.84 -12.52 -24.59
CA GLU A 412 26.83 -11.66 -25.28
C GLU A 412 27.64 -10.73 -24.36
N VAL A 413 27.14 -10.44 -23.15
CA VAL A 413 27.86 -9.61 -22.17
C VAL A 413 29.00 -10.40 -21.50
N TYR A 414 28.87 -11.73 -21.42
CA TYR A 414 29.87 -12.63 -20.86
C TYR A 414 30.72 -13.33 -21.91
N HIS A 415 30.20 -13.48 -23.14
CA HIS A 415 30.82 -14.24 -24.20
C HIS A 415 30.82 -13.45 -25.53
N GLU A 416 31.98 -12.93 -25.93
CA GLU A 416 32.13 -12.09 -27.14
C GLU A 416 31.72 -12.81 -28.45
N ASN A 417 31.85 -14.14 -28.47
CA ASN A 417 31.53 -15.00 -29.61
C ASN A 417 30.17 -15.71 -29.44
N SER A 418 29.29 -15.20 -28.59
CA SER A 418 27.93 -15.74 -28.41
C SER A 418 27.19 -15.84 -29.75
N GLU A 419 26.48 -16.94 -29.96
CA GLU A 419 25.56 -17.11 -31.09
C GLU A 419 24.24 -16.36 -30.85
N ASP A 420 23.92 -16.04 -29.60
CA ASP A 420 22.70 -15.36 -29.15
C ASP A 420 22.88 -13.83 -29.05
N LYS A 421 23.67 -13.22 -29.96
CA LYS A 421 23.86 -11.75 -29.99
C LYS A 421 22.54 -11.01 -30.20
N GLY A 422 22.34 -9.96 -29.41
CA GLY A 422 21.11 -9.18 -29.37
C GLY A 422 19.92 -9.94 -28.79
N VAL A 423 20.11 -11.10 -28.16
CA VAL A 423 19.06 -11.84 -27.45
C VAL A 423 19.23 -11.65 -25.95
N ALA A 424 18.12 -11.39 -25.28
CA ALA A 424 18.06 -11.36 -23.83
C ALA A 424 17.06 -12.41 -23.33
N GLU A 425 17.48 -13.16 -22.32
CA GLU A 425 16.65 -14.11 -21.59
C GLU A 425 16.05 -13.41 -20.38
N ILE A 426 14.73 -13.41 -20.30
CA ILE A 426 13.94 -13.04 -19.12
C ILE A 426 13.55 -14.34 -18.42
N ILE A 427 14.30 -14.69 -17.39
CA ILE A 427 14.13 -15.93 -16.63
C ILE A 427 13.15 -15.65 -15.49
N ILE A 428 12.00 -16.32 -15.51
CA ILE A 428 11.00 -16.26 -14.44
C ILE A 428 11.43 -17.23 -13.34
N GLY A 429 12.18 -16.73 -12.35
CA GLY A 429 12.72 -17.52 -11.24
C GLY A 429 11.69 -17.83 -10.14
N LYS A 430 10.63 -17.02 -10.05
CA LYS A 430 9.49 -17.24 -9.17
C LYS A 430 8.23 -16.68 -9.82
N GLN A 431 7.13 -17.43 -9.76
CA GLN A 431 5.81 -16.97 -10.16
C GLN A 431 4.78 -17.68 -9.26
N ARG A 432 3.97 -16.91 -8.52
CA ARG A 432 2.96 -17.48 -7.60
C ARG A 432 1.73 -18.02 -8.33
N ASN A 433 1.34 -17.37 -9.43
CA ASN A 433 0.04 -17.58 -10.09
C ASN A 433 0.15 -18.16 -11.51
N GLY A 434 1.27 -18.81 -11.84
CA GLY A 434 1.57 -19.26 -13.18
C GLY A 434 2.87 -20.06 -13.28
N PRO A 435 3.23 -20.52 -14.49
CA PRO A 435 4.44 -21.31 -14.69
C PRO A 435 5.72 -20.46 -14.57
N ILE A 436 6.79 -21.10 -14.10
CA ILE A 436 8.16 -20.60 -14.31
C ILE A 436 8.61 -20.88 -15.75
N GLY A 437 9.75 -20.33 -16.14
CA GLY A 437 10.36 -20.57 -17.44
C GLY A 437 11.15 -19.38 -17.94
N THR A 438 11.58 -19.43 -19.19
CA THR A 438 12.40 -18.38 -19.80
C THR A 438 11.70 -17.80 -21.02
N CYS A 439 11.59 -16.48 -21.08
CA CYS A 439 11.15 -15.77 -22.27
C CYS A 439 12.36 -15.15 -22.97
N ARG A 440 12.46 -15.31 -24.29
CA ARG A 440 13.48 -14.62 -25.09
C ARG A 440 12.91 -13.32 -25.63
N LEU A 441 13.69 -12.25 -25.52
CA LEU A 441 13.41 -10.95 -26.13
C LEU A 441 14.59 -10.53 -26.99
N THR A 442 14.35 -9.64 -27.95
CA THR A 442 15.41 -9.02 -28.74
C THR A 442 15.84 -7.72 -28.06
N PHE A 443 17.11 -7.63 -27.67
CA PHE A 443 17.71 -6.44 -27.07
C PHE A 443 18.27 -5.51 -28.16
N GLN A 444 17.63 -4.36 -28.34
CA GLN A 444 18.07 -3.27 -29.23
C GLN A 444 18.73 -2.17 -28.40
N GLY A 445 19.96 -2.46 -27.94
CA GLY A 445 20.67 -1.59 -27.01
C GLY A 445 20.88 -0.16 -27.49
N GLN A 446 21.06 0.04 -28.80
CA GLN A 446 21.22 1.37 -29.40
C GLN A 446 19.98 2.26 -29.22
N PHE A 447 18.80 1.66 -29.04
CA PHE A 447 17.54 2.39 -28.81
C PHE A 447 17.09 2.34 -27.35
N SER A 448 17.87 1.76 -26.43
CA SER A 448 17.40 1.45 -25.07
C SER A 448 16.05 0.71 -25.08
N ARG A 449 15.96 -0.36 -25.88
CA ARG A 449 14.68 -1.07 -26.09
C ARG A 449 14.84 -2.58 -26.10
N PHE A 450 13.83 -3.26 -25.56
CA PHE A 450 13.54 -4.66 -25.82
C PHE A 450 12.37 -4.76 -26.80
N ASP A 451 12.45 -5.66 -27.77
CA ASP A 451 11.37 -6.00 -28.70
C ASP A 451 11.03 -7.51 -28.54
N ASN A 452 9.86 -7.94 -29.00
CA ASN A 452 9.49 -9.35 -29.04
C ASN A 452 10.49 -10.15 -29.90
N TYR A 453 10.89 -11.32 -29.44
CA TYR A 453 11.80 -12.18 -30.20
C TYR A 453 11.09 -12.77 -31.42
N ALA A 454 11.69 -12.59 -32.60
CA ALA A 454 11.13 -13.08 -33.87
C ALA A 454 11.79 -14.38 -34.36
N GLY A 455 12.70 -14.97 -33.58
CA GLY A 455 13.37 -16.22 -33.92
C GLY A 455 12.56 -17.47 -33.57
N PRO A 456 13.12 -18.68 -33.79
CA PRO A 456 12.41 -19.93 -33.50
C PRO A 456 12.04 -20.02 -32.01
N ALA A 457 10.80 -20.41 -31.75
CA ALA A 457 10.33 -20.66 -30.38
C ALA A 457 11.16 -21.80 -29.77
N VAL A 458 11.76 -21.54 -28.60
CA VAL A 458 12.37 -22.61 -27.80
C VAL A 458 11.23 -23.31 -27.06
N PRO A 459 11.06 -24.63 -27.19
CA PRO A 459 10.09 -25.36 -26.38
C PRO A 459 10.37 -25.11 -24.89
N ASP A 460 9.32 -24.97 -24.10
CA ASP A 460 9.45 -24.91 -22.64
C ASP A 460 10.05 -26.25 -22.16
N GLU A 461 11.34 -26.26 -21.84
CA GLU A 461 12.00 -27.36 -21.14
C GLU A 461 11.51 -27.32 -19.68
N TYR A 462 10.53 -28.16 -19.36
CA TYR A 462 10.04 -28.39 -18.00
C TYR A 462 10.85 -29.46 -17.28
#